data_AF-A0A1C9WXS0-F1
#
_entry.id   AF-A0A1C9WXS0-F1
#
_cell.length_a   1.000
_cell.length_b   1.000
_cell.length_c   1.000
_cell.angle_alpha   90.00
_cell.angle_beta   90.00
_cell.angle_gamma   90.00
#
_symmetry.space_group_name_H-M   'P 1'
#
loop_
_entity.id
_entity.type
_entity.pdbx_description
1 polymer ?
#
loop_
_entity_poly.entity_id
_entity_poly.type
_entity_poly.pdbx_seq_one_letter_code
_entity_poly.pdbx_strand_id
1 'polypeptide(L)'
;MVSRFETDRAFQMDGTMYEHADRRPDHTGHTVHRFTYKQEPEVIAQVPLVDGGPLEVHGYATFWTQEEVDVAWTDDRGSTYQCWVPASQVRRPAPGEWHGNYLPR
;
A
#
# COMPACT_ATOMS: atom_id res chain seq x y z
N MET A 1 21.30 -22.97 -2.55
CA MET A 1 20.56 -22.15 -3.53
C MET A 1 19.19 -21.91 -2.93
N VAL A 2 18.91 -20.69 -2.47
CA VAL A 2 17.61 -20.29 -1.91
C VAL A 2 17.19 -19.04 -2.68
N SER A 3 16.06 -19.14 -3.38
CA SER A 3 15.52 -18.07 -4.21
C SER A 3 15.20 -16.86 -3.36
N ARG A 4 15.93 -15.76 -3.55
CA ARG A 4 15.81 -14.48 -2.81
C ARG A 4 14.66 -13.59 -3.31
N PHE A 5 13.46 -14.13 -3.47
CA PHE A 5 12.29 -13.33 -3.88
C PHE A 5 11.07 -13.59 -2.98
N GLU A 6 11.28 -13.87 -1.70
CA GLU A 6 10.25 -13.55 -0.71
C GLU A 6 10.21 -12.02 -0.64
N THR A 7 9.25 -11.43 -1.34
CA THR A 7 8.87 -10.03 -1.12
C THR A 7 8.58 -9.92 0.36
N ASP A 8 9.35 -9.12 1.09
CA ASP A 8 9.18 -8.95 2.53
C ASP A 8 7.77 -8.39 2.77
N ARG A 9 6.85 -9.25 3.23
CA ARG A 9 5.44 -8.91 3.48
C ARG A 9 5.22 -8.45 4.92
N ALA A 10 6.21 -8.71 5.77
CA ALA A 10 6.20 -8.36 7.16
C ALA A 10 6.64 -6.90 7.33
N PHE A 11 5.84 -6.08 8.00
CA PHE A 11 6.13 -4.67 8.23
C PHE A 11 5.74 -4.28 9.66
N GLN A 12 6.37 -3.22 10.18
CA GLN A 12 6.13 -2.74 11.54
C GLN A 12 5.33 -1.43 11.55
N MET A 13 4.19 -1.39 12.24
CA MET A 13 3.43 -0.17 12.50
C MET A 13 3.16 -0.02 13.98
N ASP A 14 3.45 1.15 14.54
CA ASP A 14 3.24 1.47 15.96
C ASP A 14 3.87 0.41 16.89
N GLY A 15 5.04 -0.10 16.52
CA GLY A 15 5.75 -1.15 17.29
C GLY A 15 5.20 -2.57 17.12
N THR A 16 4.14 -2.77 16.34
CA THR A 16 3.52 -4.09 16.10
C THR A 16 3.90 -4.61 14.72
N MET A 17 4.25 -5.89 14.63
CA MET A 17 4.51 -6.56 13.34
C MET A 17 3.21 -7.06 12.72
N TYR A 18 3.05 -6.78 11.43
CA TYR A 18 1.96 -7.24 10.59
C TYR A 18 2.52 -7.89 9.33
N GLU A 19 1.73 -8.77 8.70
CA GLU A 19 2.04 -9.30 7.37
C GLU A 19 0.91 -8.94 6.41
N HIS A 20 1.20 -8.13 5.38
CA HIS A 20 0.19 -7.77 4.39
C HIS A 20 -0.02 -8.90 3.39
N ALA A 21 -1.26 -9.10 2.96
CA ALA A 21 -1.56 -9.99 1.86
C ALA A 21 -0.96 -9.41 0.58
N ASP A 22 -0.15 -10.21 -0.12
CA ASP A 22 0.36 -9.86 -1.45
C ASP A 22 -0.78 -10.09 -2.44
N ARG A 23 -1.57 -9.03 -2.64
CA ARG A 23 -2.50 -8.96 -3.76
C ARG A 23 -1.72 -8.54 -4.99
N ARG A 24 -1.56 -9.49 -5.91
CA ARG A 24 -1.18 -9.25 -7.31
C ARG A 24 -2.39 -9.53 -8.17
N PRO A 25 -3.27 -8.54 -8.36
CA PRO A 25 -4.43 -8.73 -9.21
C PRO A 25 -3.96 -9.01 -10.63
N ASP A 26 -4.70 -9.85 -11.35
CA ASP A 26 -4.50 -9.97 -12.78
C ASP A 26 -5.14 -8.76 -13.45
N HIS A 27 -4.32 -7.80 -13.86
CA HIS A 27 -4.77 -6.62 -14.58
C HIS A 27 -4.94 -6.86 -16.09
N THR A 28 -4.90 -8.11 -16.56
CA THR A 28 -5.14 -8.44 -17.97
C THR A 28 -6.52 -7.92 -18.41
N GLY A 29 -6.52 -6.99 -19.37
CA GLY A 29 -7.74 -6.33 -19.85
C GLY A 29 -8.13 -5.06 -19.11
N HIS A 30 -7.39 -4.66 -18.07
CA HIS A 30 -7.56 -3.41 -17.36
C HIS A 30 -6.46 -2.41 -17.74
N THR A 31 -6.83 -1.16 -17.98
CA THR A 31 -5.84 -0.09 -18.14
C THR A 31 -5.28 0.28 -16.77
N VAL A 32 -3.99 0.01 -16.56
CA VAL A 32 -3.26 0.47 -15.37
C VAL A 32 -2.71 1.86 -15.64
N HIS A 33 -3.15 2.81 -14.82
CA HIS A 33 -2.66 4.17 -14.82
C HIS A 33 -1.62 4.35 -13.70
N ARG A 34 -0.71 5.29 -13.91
CA ARG A 34 0.30 5.67 -12.92
C ARG A 34 0.13 7.14 -12.57
N PHE A 35 0.21 7.47 -11.28
CA PHE A 35 0.28 8.87 -10.86
C PHE A 35 1.65 9.46 -11.21
N THR A 36 1.69 10.77 -11.46
CA THR A 36 2.95 11.45 -11.76
C THR A 36 3.88 11.38 -10.55
N TYR A 37 5.17 11.08 -10.79
CA TYR A 37 6.16 11.00 -9.74
C TYR A 37 6.24 12.30 -8.93
N LYS A 38 6.29 12.18 -7.60
CA LYS A 38 6.22 13.27 -6.60
C LYS A 38 4.90 14.03 -6.58
N GLN A 39 3.86 13.49 -7.22
CA GLN A 39 2.50 14.02 -7.21
C GLN A 39 1.49 12.90 -6.91
N GLU A 40 1.96 11.79 -6.36
CA GLU A 40 1.12 10.74 -5.82
C GLU A 40 0.23 11.34 -4.71
N PRO A 41 -1.09 11.09 -4.73
CA PRO A 41 -1.98 11.60 -3.69
C PRO A 41 -1.81 10.82 -2.40
N GLU A 42 -1.86 11.54 -1.29
CA GLU A 42 -2.01 10.97 0.06
C GLU A 42 -3.34 10.23 0.17
N VAL A 43 -3.30 9.02 0.72
CA VAL A 43 -4.46 8.16 0.90
C VAL A 43 -4.44 7.47 2.27
N ILE A 44 -5.64 7.12 2.72
CA ILE A 44 -5.86 6.20 3.84
C ILE A 44 -6.51 4.95 3.24
N ALA A 45 -5.88 3.80 3.48
CA ALA A 45 -6.25 2.53 2.85
C ALA A 45 -6.43 1.42 3.87
N GLN A 46 -7.35 0.50 3.60
CA GLN A 46 -7.55 -0.72 4.37
C GLN A 46 -6.79 -1.87 3.72
N VAL A 47 -5.56 -2.11 4.17
CA VAL A 47 -4.64 -3.13 3.63
C VAL A 47 -4.99 -4.49 4.22
N PRO A 48 -5.33 -5.51 3.41
CA PRO A 48 -5.62 -6.84 3.92
C PRO A 48 -4.37 -7.48 4.55
N LEU A 49 -4.54 -8.11 5.72
CA LEU A 49 -3.49 -8.88 6.39
C LEU A 49 -3.63 -10.39 6.13
N VAL A 50 -2.53 -11.13 6.28
CA VAL A 50 -2.52 -12.60 6.14
C VAL A 50 -3.29 -13.28 7.27
N ASP A 51 -3.16 -12.78 8.50
CA ASP A 51 -3.82 -13.35 9.69
C ASP A 51 -5.29 -12.91 9.86
N GLY A 52 -5.82 -12.20 8.86
CA GLY A 52 -7.20 -11.74 8.80
C GLY A 52 -7.41 -10.29 9.23
N GLY A 53 -8.53 -9.73 8.79
CA GLY A 53 -8.86 -8.31 8.97
C GLY A 53 -7.99 -7.37 8.11
N PRO A 54 -8.49 -6.17 7.78
CA PRO A 54 -7.65 -5.12 7.22
C PRO A 54 -6.93 -4.31 8.31
N LEU A 55 -5.78 -3.75 7.96
CA LEU A 55 -5.09 -2.71 8.72
C LEU A 55 -5.25 -1.37 8.01
N GLU A 56 -5.57 -0.32 8.75
CA GLU A 56 -5.52 1.05 8.22
C GLU A 56 -4.07 1.49 8.03
N VAL A 57 -3.74 1.92 6.81
CA VAL A 57 -2.42 2.41 6.44
C VAL A 57 -2.55 3.78 5.80
N HIS A 58 -1.69 4.71 6.24
CA HIS A 58 -1.53 6.03 5.64
C HIS A 58 -0.37 5.97 4.65
N GLY A 59 -0.68 6.15 3.37
CA GLY A 59 0.28 5.98 2.29
C GLY A 59 0.03 6.92 1.11
N TYR A 60 0.62 6.57 -0.02
CA TYR A 60 0.46 7.27 -1.29
C TYR A 60 -0.07 6.31 -2.36
N ALA A 61 -0.97 6.80 -3.21
CA ALA A 61 -1.41 6.03 -4.38
C ALA A 61 -0.42 6.19 -5.53
N THR A 62 0.17 5.10 -5.99
CA THR A 62 1.22 5.06 -7.02
C THR A 62 0.67 4.66 -8.39
N PHE A 63 -0.22 3.66 -8.41
CA PHE A 63 -0.92 3.17 -9.59
C PHE A 63 -2.41 3.00 -9.29
N TRP A 64 -3.22 2.96 -10.35
CA TRP A 64 -4.66 2.72 -10.22
C TRP A 64 -5.26 2.09 -11.47
N THR A 65 -6.34 1.35 -11.25
CA THR A 65 -7.33 0.95 -12.25
C THR A 65 -8.69 1.50 -11.81
N GLN A 66 -9.76 1.21 -12.56
CA GLN A 66 -11.11 1.57 -12.14
C GLN A 66 -11.52 0.91 -10.80
N GLU A 67 -10.96 -0.25 -10.49
CA GLU A 67 -11.42 -1.09 -9.37
C GLU A 67 -10.42 -1.17 -8.22
N GLU A 68 -9.14 -0.85 -8.48
CA GLU A 68 -8.05 -1.08 -7.53
C GLU A 68 -7.03 0.05 -7.55
N VAL A 69 -6.34 0.24 -6.43
CA VAL A 69 -5.30 1.24 -6.23
C VAL A 69 -4.09 0.57 -5.60
N ASP A 70 -2.91 0.82 -6.17
CA ASP A 70 -1.64 0.44 -5.53
C ASP A 70 -1.30 1.50 -4.49
N VAL A 71 -1.15 1.06 -3.25
CA VAL A 71 -0.84 1.94 -2.11
C VAL A 71 0.55 1.61 -1.62
N ALA A 72 1.41 2.63 -1.60
CA ALA A 72 2.76 2.54 -1.06
C ALA A 72 2.85 3.24 0.30
N TRP A 73 3.52 2.61 1.26
CA TRP A 73 3.76 3.17 2.59
C TRP A 73 5.16 2.82 3.08
N THR A 74 5.57 3.45 4.17
CA THR A 74 6.84 3.17 4.84
C THR A 74 6.55 2.79 6.28
N ASP A 75 7.16 1.70 6.73
CA ASP A 75 7.00 1.19 8.08
C ASP A 75 7.85 1.97 9.11
N ASP A 76 7.73 1.64 10.39
CA ASP A 76 8.49 2.26 11.48
C ASP A 76 10.02 2.14 11.30
N ARG A 77 10.48 1.18 10.48
CA ARG A 77 11.90 0.89 10.24
C ARG A 77 12.44 1.57 9.00
N GLY A 78 11.61 2.34 8.28
CA GLY A 78 12.01 3.02 7.05
C GLY A 78 11.99 2.14 5.80
N SER A 79 11.39 0.94 5.87
CA SER A 79 11.21 0.06 4.72
C SER A 79 9.92 0.41 3.98
N THR A 80 9.98 0.42 2.65
CA THR A 80 8.83 0.76 1.79
C THR A 80 8.11 -0.51 1.34
N TYR A 81 6.79 -0.52 1.47
CA TYR A 81 5.91 -1.61 1.05
C TYR A 81 4.86 -1.10 0.07
N GLN A 82 4.27 -2.01 -0.69
CA GLN A 82 3.20 -1.71 -1.65
C GLN A 82 2.16 -2.83 -1.65
N CYS A 83 0.90 -2.47 -1.83
CA CYS A 83 -0.21 -3.42 -1.91
C CYS A 83 -1.34 -2.86 -2.77
N TRP A 84 -1.83 -3.68 -3.70
CA TRP A 84 -3.08 -3.41 -4.40
C TRP A 84 -4.28 -3.67 -3.50
N VAL A 85 -5.10 -2.63 -3.36
CA VAL A 85 -6.34 -2.66 -2.58
C VAL A 85 -7.52 -2.25 -3.44
N PRO A 86 -8.73 -2.78 -3.20
CA PRO A 86 -9.95 -2.30 -3.84
C PRO A 86 -10.10 -0.79 -3.67
N ALA A 87 -10.50 -0.08 -4.72
CA ALA A 87 -10.71 1.36 -4.68
C ALA A 87 -11.77 1.76 -3.62
N SER A 88 -12.74 0.88 -3.32
CA SER A 88 -13.72 1.07 -2.25
C SER A 88 -13.13 1.04 -0.84
N GLN A 89 -11.90 0.56 -0.70
CA GLN A 89 -11.14 0.49 0.55
C GLN A 89 -10.09 1.60 0.67
N VAL A 90 -10.08 2.55 -0.28
CA VAL A 90 -9.18 3.70 -0.31
C VAL A 90 -9.98 4.98 -0.27
N ARG A 91 -9.53 5.93 0.54
CA ARG A 91 -10.10 7.27 0.58
C ARG A 91 -9.03 8.33 0.67
N ARG A 92 -9.38 9.55 0.26
CA ARG A 92 -8.55 10.72 0.53
C ARG A 92 -8.67 11.10 2.01
N PRO A 93 -7.57 11.49 2.66
CA PRO A 93 -7.61 12.02 4.01
C PRO A 93 -8.32 13.37 4.05
N ALA A 94 -8.97 13.67 5.17
CA ALA A 94 -9.38 15.02 5.52
C ALA A 94 -8.15 15.87 5.92
N PRO A 95 -8.26 17.21 5.92
CA PRO A 95 -7.15 18.06 6.36
C PRO A 95 -6.67 17.70 7.78
N GLY A 96 -5.38 17.37 7.91
CA GLY A 96 -4.75 17.02 9.18
C GLY A 96 -4.93 15.56 9.63
N GLU A 97 -5.62 14.73 8.86
CA GLU A 97 -5.84 13.31 9.17
C GLU A 97 -4.68 12.42 8.72
N TRP A 98 -3.90 12.86 7.74
CA TRP A 98 -2.81 12.06 7.20
C TRP A 98 -1.57 12.14 8.09
N HIS A 99 -1.08 10.98 8.52
CA HIS A 99 0.07 10.82 9.42
C HIS A 99 1.10 9.80 8.90
N GLY A 100 1.14 9.59 7.58
CA GLY A 100 2.07 8.64 6.98
C GLY A 100 3.51 9.15 7.00
N ASN A 101 4.46 8.21 6.93
CA ASN A 101 5.90 8.51 6.89
C ASN A 101 6.53 8.03 5.58
N TYR A 102 5.88 8.22 4.43
CA TYR A 102 6.44 7.69 3.19
C TYR A 102 7.65 8.50 2.71
N LEU A 103 8.77 7.81 2.63
CA LEU A 103 10.04 8.32 2.13
C LEU A 103 10.22 7.82 0.69
N PRO A 104 10.07 8.67 -0.34
CA PRO A 104 10.38 8.27 -1.70
C PRO A 104 11.86 7.91 -1.80
N ARG A 105 12.17 6.72 -2.30
CA ARG A 105 13.55 6.26 -2.57
C ARG A 105 14.24 7.08 -3.66
#